data_AF-A0A6G3RTN2-F1
#
_entry.id   AF-A0A6G3RTN2-F1
#
_cell.length_a   1.000
_cell.length_b   1.000
_cell.length_c   1.000
_cell.angle_alpha   90.00
_cell.angle_beta   90.00
_cell.angle_gamma   90.00
#
_symmetry.space_group_name_H-M   'P 1'
#
loop_
_entity.id
_entity.type
_entity.pdbx_description
1 polymer ?
#
loop_
_entity_poly.entity_id
_entity_poly.type
_entity_poly.pdbx_seq_one_letter_code
_entity_poly.pdbx_strand_id
1 'polypeptide(L)'
;ASLRAVRAEAAGEAARLRALTERIRTRVPRLLADVEVVGDPVRRLPHLLTFSCLYVDGESVLHELDRAGFSVSSGSSCTSSTLTPSHVLRAMGVVSEGNVRVSLPRGVEESEVERFLEVLPSVVRGVREKLGAPAAGARGDAEAVTVDALGMSCPLPVIELGKAIGGVRVGGTVTVLADDEVAAVDIPAWCWTQQQEYVGERAADRGVAYVVRRLV
;
A
#
# COMPACT_ATOMS: atom_id res chain seq x y z
N ALA A 1 -18.66 29.72 -29.11
CA ALA A 1 -19.10 30.04 -27.74
C ALA A 1 -19.20 28.78 -26.87
N SER A 2 -19.88 27.73 -27.33
CA SER A 2 -20.14 26.50 -26.55
C SER A 2 -18.89 25.77 -26.04
N LEU A 3 -17.82 25.65 -26.83
CA LEU A 3 -16.56 25.03 -26.38
C LEU A 3 -15.89 25.78 -25.22
N ARG A 4 -16.01 27.12 -25.17
CA ARG A 4 -15.43 27.91 -24.08
C ARG A 4 -16.20 27.72 -22.77
N ALA A 5 -17.52 27.63 -22.84
CA ALA A 5 -18.37 27.35 -21.68
C ALA A 5 -18.07 25.96 -21.09
N VAL A 6 -18.01 24.91 -21.94
CA VAL A 6 -17.64 23.55 -21.52
C VAL A 6 -16.24 23.51 -20.89
N ARG A 7 -15.27 24.24 -21.46
CA ARG A 7 -13.92 24.34 -20.88
C ARG A 7 -13.89 25.05 -19.52
N ALA A 8 -14.66 26.13 -19.36
CA ALA A 8 -14.74 26.84 -18.09
C ALA A 8 -15.38 25.97 -17.00
N GLU A 9 -16.46 25.26 -17.33
CA GLU A 9 -17.10 24.30 -16.43
C GLU A 9 -16.14 23.16 -16.06
N ALA A 10 -15.42 22.60 -17.04
CA ALA A 10 -14.42 21.57 -16.79
C ALA A 10 -13.27 22.06 -15.90
N ALA A 11 -12.83 23.31 -16.06
CA ALA A 11 -11.80 23.90 -15.22
C ALA A 11 -12.27 24.10 -13.77
N GLY A 12 -13.51 24.58 -13.58
CA GLY A 12 -14.14 24.70 -12.26
C GLY A 12 -14.26 23.35 -11.57
N GLU A 13 -14.75 22.34 -12.27
CA GLU A 13 -14.87 20.98 -11.72
C GLU A 13 -13.51 20.35 -11.42
N ALA A 14 -12.51 20.56 -12.29
CA ALA A 14 -11.15 20.11 -12.04
C ALA A 14 -10.57 20.75 -10.76
N ALA A 15 -10.79 22.04 -10.53
CA ALA A 15 -10.35 22.71 -9.31
C ALA A 15 -11.04 22.13 -8.06
N ARG A 16 -12.35 21.88 -8.14
CA ARG A 16 -13.15 21.28 -7.05
C ARG A 16 -12.66 19.86 -6.72
N LEU A 17 -12.55 18.99 -7.72
CA LEU A 17 -12.07 17.61 -7.54
C LEU A 17 -10.62 17.58 -7.03
N ARG A 18 -9.78 18.52 -7.48
CA ARG A 18 -8.40 18.66 -6.97
C ARG A 18 -8.37 18.96 -5.48
N ALA A 19 -9.25 19.84 -4.99
CA ALA A 19 -9.35 20.15 -3.57
C ALA A 19 -9.80 18.93 -2.75
N LEU A 20 -10.78 18.17 -3.25
CA LEU A 20 -11.26 16.94 -2.60
C LEU A 20 -10.19 15.84 -2.57
N THR A 21 -9.50 15.60 -3.68
CA THR A 21 -8.39 14.62 -3.71
C THR A 21 -7.21 15.05 -2.84
N GLU A 22 -6.92 16.35 -2.74
CA GLU A 22 -5.89 16.86 -1.83
C GLU A 22 -6.27 16.64 -0.36
N ARG A 23 -7.56 16.73 -0.04
CA ARG A 23 -8.04 16.39 1.31
C ARG A 23 -7.80 14.92 1.63
N ILE A 24 -8.14 14.01 0.71
CA ILE A 24 -7.85 12.57 0.91
C ILE A 24 -6.33 12.36 1.04
N ARG A 25 -5.53 12.94 0.14
CA ARG A 25 -4.06 12.85 0.13
C ARG A 25 -3.42 13.24 1.46
N THR A 26 -3.91 14.31 2.08
CA THR A 26 -3.33 14.84 3.32
C THR A 26 -3.85 14.14 4.57
N ARG A 27 -5.08 13.61 4.53
CA ARG A 27 -5.73 12.95 5.68
C ARG A 27 -5.36 11.48 5.80
N VAL A 28 -5.28 10.75 4.70
CA VAL A 28 -4.98 9.30 4.70
C VAL A 28 -3.72 8.97 5.52
N PRO A 29 -2.55 9.61 5.32
CA PRO A 29 -1.35 9.35 6.11
C PRO A 29 -1.45 9.71 7.60
N ARG A 30 -2.44 10.51 7.99
CA ARG A 30 -2.68 10.88 9.40
C ARG A 30 -3.66 9.94 10.09
N LEU A 31 -4.50 9.28 9.31
CA LEU A 31 -5.55 8.38 9.79
C LEU A 31 -5.09 6.92 9.80
N LEU A 32 -4.14 6.56 8.93
CA LEU A 32 -3.61 5.22 8.78
C LEU A 32 -2.11 5.22 9.03
N ALA A 33 -1.64 4.30 9.87
CA ALA A 33 -0.23 3.93 9.92
C ALA A 33 0.13 3.08 8.69
N ASP A 34 1.41 3.09 8.32
CA ASP A 34 1.97 2.24 7.27
C ASP A 34 1.21 2.38 5.95
N VAL A 35 1.03 3.62 5.51
CA VAL A 35 0.38 3.97 4.24
C VAL A 35 1.28 4.89 3.42
N GLU A 36 1.31 4.65 2.12
CA GLU A 36 2.01 5.48 1.16
C GLU A 36 1.02 6.06 0.15
N VAL A 37 1.03 7.38 -0.06
CA VAL A 37 0.25 7.99 -1.14
C VAL A 37 1.12 8.10 -2.40
N VAL A 38 0.70 7.39 -3.44
CA VAL A 38 1.47 7.21 -4.68
C VAL A 38 1.19 8.36 -5.66
N GLY A 39 2.23 8.75 -6.42
CA GLY A 39 2.14 9.71 -7.52
C GLY A 39 2.52 11.16 -7.18
N ASP A 40 2.80 11.94 -8.23
CA ASP A 40 3.29 13.33 -8.15
C ASP A 40 2.27 14.23 -7.40
N PRO A 41 2.70 14.99 -6.37
CA PRO A 41 1.82 15.85 -5.59
C PRO A 41 1.28 17.05 -6.38
N VAL A 42 1.87 17.37 -7.53
CA VAL A 42 1.49 18.51 -8.36
C VAL A 42 0.93 18.05 -9.70
N ARG A 43 1.68 17.24 -10.45
CA ARG A 43 1.38 16.79 -11.80
C ARG A 43 0.56 15.50 -11.81
N ARG A 44 -0.67 15.59 -11.33
CA ARG A 44 -1.64 14.50 -11.31
C ARG A 44 -3.00 14.93 -11.83
N LEU A 45 -3.80 13.96 -12.29
CA LEU A 45 -5.20 14.21 -12.63
C LEU A 45 -5.97 14.69 -11.38
N PRO A 46 -6.85 15.68 -11.51
CA PRO A 46 -7.49 16.33 -10.37
C PRO A 46 -8.43 15.41 -9.57
N HIS A 47 -8.94 14.35 -10.20
CA HIS A 47 -9.98 13.47 -9.68
C HIS A 47 -9.46 12.08 -9.29
N LEU A 48 -8.15 11.83 -9.46
CA LEU A 48 -7.54 10.54 -9.13
C LEU A 48 -6.58 10.68 -7.95
N LEU A 49 -6.62 9.68 -7.08
CA LEU A 49 -5.67 9.48 -6.01
C LEU A 49 -5.43 7.99 -5.83
N THR A 50 -4.18 7.61 -5.62
CA THR A 50 -3.78 6.24 -5.31
C THR A 50 -3.00 6.23 -4.00
N PHE A 51 -3.27 5.27 -3.14
CA PHE A 51 -2.46 4.97 -1.96
C PHE A 51 -2.31 3.46 -1.78
N SER A 52 -1.24 3.03 -1.14
CA SER A 52 -0.96 1.64 -0.78
C SER A 52 -0.89 1.53 0.73
N CYS A 53 -1.59 0.55 1.30
CA CYS A 53 -1.54 0.25 2.73
C CYS A 53 -0.71 -1.01 2.94
N LEU A 54 0.27 -0.96 3.85
CA LEU A 54 1.00 -2.15 4.23
C LEU A 54 0.13 -3.12 5.02
N TYR A 55 0.47 -4.39 4.93
CA TYR A 55 -0.10 -5.51 5.69
C TYR A 55 -1.58 -5.77 5.39
N VAL A 56 -2.03 -5.41 4.19
CA VAL A 56 -3.37 -5.72 3.68
C VAL A 56 -3.30 -6.17 2.23
N ASP A 57 -4.19 -7.07 1.84
CA ASP A 57 -4.43 -7.35 0.43
C ASP A 57 -5.47 -6.35 -0.12
N GLY A 58 -5.25 -5.88 -1.34
CA GLY A 58 -6.08 -4.83 -1.95
C GLY A 58 -7.52 -5.30 -2.20
N GLU A 59 -7.74 -6.57 -2.52
CA GLU A 59 -9.07 -7.11 -2.81
C GLU A 59 -9.96 -7.12 -1.56
N SER A 60 -9.44 -7.52 -0.40
CA SER A 60 -10.15 -7.46 0.87
C SER A 60 -10.53 -6.03 1.24
N VAL A 61 -9.63 -5.06 1.05
CA VAL A 61 -9.93 -3.64 1.32
C VAL A 61 -11.03 -3.15 0.40
N LEU A 62 -10.96 -3.46 -0.89
CA LEU A 62 -12.01 -3.14 -1.87
C LEU A 62 -13.35 -3.75 -1.49
N HIS A 63 -13.36 -5.03 -1.09
CA HIS A 63 -14.58 -5.73 -0.70
C HIS A 63 -15.23 -5.12 0.54
N GLU A 64 -14.45 -4.78 1.57
CA GLU A 64 -14.98 -4.15 2.78
C GLU A 64 -15.44 -2.71 2.54
N LEU A 65 -14.77 -1.97 1.64
CA LEU A 65 -15.23 -0.65 1.20
C LEU A 65 -16.54 -0.73 0.42
N ASP A 66 -16.70 -1.72 -0.46
CA ASP A 66 -17.95 -1.97 -1.19
C ASP A 66 -19.11 -2.27 -0.24
N ARG A 67 -18.88 -3.11 0.78
CA ARG A 67 -19.85 -3.36 1.86
C ARG A 67 -20.22 -2.11 2.64
N ALA A 68 -19.30 -1.16 2.78
CA ALA A 68 -19.56 0.15 3.37
C ALA A 68 -20.19 1.16 2.39
N GLY A 69 -20.51 0.73 1.17
CA GLY A 69 -21.16 1.54 0.14
C GLY A 69 -20.19 2.46 -0.62
N PHE A 70 -18.94 2.05 -0.82
CA PHE A 70 -17.95 2.77 -1.63
C PHE A 70 -17.40 1.89 -2.75
N SER A 71 -17.48 2.38 -3.98
CA SER A 71 -16.83 1.74 -5.12
C SER A 71 -15.47 2.36 -5.35
N VAL A 72 -14.41 1.58 -5.17
CA VAL A 72 -13.02 1.95 -5.48
C VAL A 72 -12.36 0.87 -6.32
N SER A 73 -11.15 1.12 -6.82
CA SER A 73 -10.40 0.17 -7.66
C SER A 73 -9.02 -0.10 -7.07
N SER A 74 -8.41 -1.24 -7.37
CA SER A 74 -7.06 -1.59 -6.91
C SER A 74 -5.94 -1.09 -7.83
N GLY A 75 -6.28 -0.35 -8.91
CA GLY A 75 -5.31 0.29 -9.80
C GLY A 75 -4.28 -0.66 -10.39
N SER A 76 -4.69 -1.71 -11.12
CA SER A 76 -3.78 -2.67 -11.79
C SER A 76 -2.75 -3.38 -10.89
N SER A 77 -2.78 -3.18 -9.57
CA SER A 77 -1.77 -3.70 -8.64
C SER A 77 -1.84 -5.22 -8.47
N CYS A 78 -3.05 -5.77 -8.44
CA CYS A 78 -3.28 -7.20 -8.38
C CYS A 78 -4.49 -7.52 -9.25
N THR A 79 -4.25 -8.21 -10.37
CA THR A 79 -5.32 -9.00 -11.00
C THR A 79 -5.01 -10.44 -10.62
N SER A 80 -5.89 -11.07 -9.85
CA SER A 80 -5.76 -12.44 -9.31
C SER A 80 -5.43 -13.52 -10.36
N SER A 81 -5.54 -13.21 -11.65
CA SER A 81 -5.27 -14.12 -12.75
C SER A 81 -3.80 -14.27 -13.15
N THR A 82 -2.87 -13.40 -12.72
CA THR A 82 -1.47 -13.47 -13.19
C THR A 82 -0.37 -13.40 -12.13
N LEU A 83 -0.66 -13.14 -10.85
CA LEU A 83 0.34 -13.00 -9.76
C LEU A 83 1.47 -11.98 -10.03
N THR A 84 1.49 -11.31 -11.18
CA THR A 84 2.49 -10.31 -11.54
C THR A 84 2.17 -8.97 -10.88
N PRO A 85 3.17 -8.33 -10.23
CA PRO A 85 3.04 -6.96 -9.73
C PRO A 85 2.62 -5.99 -10.84
N SER A 86 1.91 -4.92 -10.50
CA SER A 86 1.72 -3.80 -11.43
C SER A 86 3.06 -3.33 -11.99
N HIS A 87 3.23 -3.44 -13.31
CA HIS A 87 4.41 -2.93 -13.99
C HIS A 87 4.65 -1.44 -13.72
N VAL A 88 3.58 -0.67 -13.47
CA VAL A 88 3.67 0.76 -13.16
C VAL A 88 4.20 0.98 -11.74
N LEU A 89 3.62 0.33 -10.73
CA LEU A 89 4.06 0.50 -9.34
C LEU A 89 5.48 -0.04 -9.14
N ARG A 90 5.81 -1.16 -9.80
CA ARG A 90 7.17 -1.68 -9.85
C ARG A 90 8.15 -0.68 -10.46
N ALA A 91 7.81 -0.06 -11.58
CA ALA A 91 8.66 0.97 -12.20
C ALA A 91 8.81 2.22 -11.33
N MET A 92 7.82 2.50 -10.46
CA MET A 92 7.88 3.58 -9.48
C MET A 92 8.69 3.21 -8.23
N GLY A 93 8.97 1.92 -7.99
CA GLY A 93 9.65 1.45 -6.78
C GLY A 93 8.83 1.64 -5.50
N VAL A 94 7.50 1.70 -5.62
CA VAL A 94 6.58 1.87 -4.50
C VAL A 94 5.92 0.54 -4.15
N VAL A 95 5.36 0.47 -2.95
CA VAL A 95 4.70 -0.74 -2.49
C VAL A 95 3.45 -1.04 -3.34
N SER A 96 3.34 -2.30 -3.79
CA SER A 96 2.22 -2.75 -4.60
C SER A 96 1.09 -3.41 -3.78
N GLU A 97 1.40 -3.96 -2.60
CA GLU A 97 0.38 -4.46 -1.68
C GLU A 97 -0.62 -3.39 -1.23
N GLY A 98 -1.85 -3.83 -0.96
CA GLY A 98 -2.91 -2.97 -0.42
C GLY A 98 -3.24 -1.74 -1.27
N ASN A 99 -2.97 -1.74 -2.57
CA ASN A 99 -3.21 -0.58 -3.42
C ASN A 99 -4.69 -0.26 -3.58
N VAL A 100 -5.05 1.00 -3.39
CA VAL A 100 -6.38 1.56 -3.59
C VAL A 100 -6.29 2.84 -4.42
N ARG A 101 -6.99 2.83 -5.55
CA ARG A 101 -7.22 3.98 -6.44
C ARG A 101 -8.65 4.49 -6.30
N VAL A 102 -8.75 5.71 -5.79
CA VAL A 102 -9.99 6.49 -5.68
C VAL A 102 -10.16 7.33 -6.93
N SER A 103 -11.32 7.22 -7.57
CA SER A 103 -11.71 8.05 -8.71
C SER A 103 -12.97 8.82 -8.35
N LEU A 104 -12.85 10.13 -8.20
CA LEU A 104 -13.97 10.99 -7.84
C LEU A 104 -14.82 11.31 -9.08
N PRO A 105 -16.12 10.95 -9.09
CA PRO A 105 -17.01 11.31 -10.19
C PRO A 105 -17.32 12.81 -10.19
N ARG A 106 -17.79 13.31 -11.34
CA ARG A 106 -18.30 14.67 -11.44
C ARG A 106 -19.46 14.86 -10.46
N GLY A 107 -19.45 15.97 -9.74
CA GLY A 107 -20.51 16.32 -8.80
C GLY A 107 -20.51 15.53 -7.49
N VAL A 108 -19.48 14.73 -7.17
CA VAL A 108 -19.36 14.06 -5.87
C VAL A 108 -19.47 15.08 -4.73
N GLU A 109 -20.22 14.79 -3.68
CA GLU A 109 -20.39 15.72 -2.57
C GLU A 109 -19.19 15.66 -1.61
N GLU A 110 -18.87 16.81 -0.99
CA GLU A 110 -17.80 16.88 0.02
C GLU A 110 -18.08 15.94 1.20
N SER A 111 -19.35 15.79 1.59
CA SER A 111 -19.77 14.88 2.64
C SER A 111 -19.52 13.40 2.33
N GLU A 112 -19.52 13.00 1.05
CA GLU A 112 -19.18 11.63 0.66
C GLU A 112 -17.69 11.35 0.86
N VAL A 113 -16.84 12.35 0.60
CA VAL A 113 -15.40 12.28 0.86
C VAL A 113 -15.10 12.22 2.35
N GLU A 114 -15.83 12.98 3.17
CA GLU A 114 -15.70 12.89 4.63
C GLU A 114 -16.14 11.52 5.16
N ARG A 115 -17.29 11.00 4.69
CA ARG A 115 -17.76 9.65 5.05
C ARG A 115 -16.72 8.58 4.69
N PHE A 116 -16.08 8.71 3.53
CA PHE A 116 -15.01 7.81 3.12
C PHE A 116 -13.82 7.86 4.10
N LEU A 117 -13.38 9.06 4.47
CA LEU A 117 -12.26 9.24 5.41
C LEU A 117 -12.58 8.77 6.83
N GLU A 118 -13.85 8.82 7.25
CA GLU A 118 -14.30 8.29 8.54
C GLU A 118 -14.31 6.76 8.58
N VAL A 119 -14.71 6.11 7.48
CA VAL A 119 -14.84 4.65 7.40
C VAL A 119 -13.51 3.96 7.13
N LEU A 120 -12.63 4.57 6.32
CA LEU A 120 -11.40 3.94 5.86
C LEU A 120 -10.52 3.33 6.99
N PRO A 121 -10.33 3.99 8.15
CA PRO A 121 -9.51 3.43 9.24
C PRO A 121 -10.06 2.15 9.85
N SER A 122 -11.38 2.02 10.00
CA SER A 122 -11.97 0.81 10.56
C SER A 122 -11.87 -0.36 9.58
N VAL A 123 -12.06 -0.09 8.28
CA VAL A 123 -11.91 -1.08 7.21
C VAL A 123 -10.49 -1.61 7.16
N VAL A 124 -9.49 -0.74 7.05
CA VAL A 124 -8.08 -1.15 6.95
C VAL A 124 -7.64 -1.92 8.19
N ARG A 125 -8.03 -1.48 9.39
CA ARG A 125 -7.75 -2.20 10.64
C ARG A 125 -8.37 -3.60 10.64
N GLY A 126 -9.63 -3.73 10.24
CA GLY A 126 -10.31 -5.03 10.18
C GLY A 126 -9.65 -6.01 9.21
N VAL A 127 -9.14 -5.52 8.08
CA VAL A 127 -8.37 -6.36 7.14
C VAL A 127 -7.02 -6.76 7.73
N ARG A 128 -6.28 -5.82 8.35
CA ARG A 128 -5.01 -6.09 9.04
C ARG A 128 -5.16 -7.15 10.13
N GLU A 129 -6.22 -7.08 10.93
CA GLU A 129 -6.52 -8.05 11.98
C GLU A 129 -6.75 -9.45 11.41
N LYS A 130 -7.50 -9.59 10.31
CA LYS A 130 -7.77 -10.88 9.65
C LYS A 130 -6.51 -11.53 9.08
N LEU A 131 -5.59 -10.72 8.56
CA LEU A 131 -4.31 -11.20 8.00
C LEU A 131 -3.20 -11.34 9.06
N GLY A 132 -3.49 -10.97 10.31
CA GLY A 132 -2.52 -11.03 11.40
C GLY A 132 -1.34 -10.08 11.21
N ALA A 133 -1.58 -8.84 10.78
CA ALA A 133 -0.54 -7.82 10.63
C ALA A 133 0.29 -7.65 11.93
N PRO A 134 1.58 -7.30 11.83
CA PRO A 134 2.45 -7.14 13.00
C PRO A 134 1.90 -6.09 13.99
N ALA A 135 1.91 -6.43 15.28
CA ALA A 135 1.61 -5.48 16.34
C ALA A 135 2.81 -4.55 16.56
N ALA A 136 2.55 -3.25 16.67
CA ALA A 136 3.60 -2.28 16.95
C ALA A 136 4.29 -2.59 18.28
N GLY A 137 5.63 -2.75 18.26
CA GLY A 137 6.45 -2.77 19.47
C GLY A 137 6.91 -4.13 19.98
N ALA A 138 6.79 -5.22 19.22
CA ALA A 138 7.54 -6.44 19.54
C ALA A 138 9.05 -6.11 19.54
N ARG A 139 9.74 -6.37 20.65
CA ARG A 139 11.19 -6.15 20.81
C ARG A 139 11.84 -7.45 21.24
N GLY A 140 12.72 -7.99 20.41
CA GLY A 140 13.61 -9.10 20.75
C GLY A 140 15.08 -8.70 20.62
N ASP A 141 15.96 -9.58 21.05
CA ASP A 141 17.43 -9.40 21.08
C ASP A 141 18.16 -10.29 20.07
N ALA A 142 17.43 -11.00 19.20
CA ALA A 142 18.01 -11.90 18.22
C ALA A 142 18.96 -11.15 17.27
N GLU A 143 20.12 -11.73 16.99
CA GLU A 143 21.08 -11.16 16.04
C GLU A 143 20.66 -11.37 14.59
N ALA A 144 20.12 -12.55 14.29
CA ALA A 144 19.61 -12.89 12.97
C ALA A 144 18.42 -13.84 13.09
N VAL A 145 17.43 -13.66 12.22
CA VAL A 145 16.24 -14.53 12.10
C VAL A 145 16.02 -14.87 10.64
N THR A 146 15.61 -16.11 10.36
CA THR A 146 15.13 -16.52 9.04
C THR A 146 13.63 -16.77 9.12
N VAL A 147 12.89 -16.19 8.18
CA VAL A 147 11.45 -16.38 7.96
C VAL A 147 11.28 -17.26 6.73
N ASP A 148 10.62 -18.40 6.89
CA ASP A 148 10.20 -19.25 5.78
C ASP A 148 8.80 -18.82 5.31
N ALA A 149 8.76 -18.10 4.18
CA ALA A 149 7.53 -17.65 3.52
C ALA A 149 7.33 -18.34 2.16
N LEU A 150 7.93 -19.51 1.95
CA LEU A 150 7.76 -20.28 0.72
C LEU A 150 6.31 -20.77 0.57
N GLY A 151 5.75 -20.61 -0.62
CA GLY A 151 4.35 -20.92 -0.94
C GLY A 151 3.35 -19.87 -0.44
N MET A 152 3.80 -18.79 0.21
CA MET A 152 2.95 -17.67 0.59
C MET A 152 2.87 -16.65 -0.55
N SER A 153 1.67 -16.13 -0.82
CA SER A 153 1.49 -15.00 -1.73
C SER A 153 1.40 -13.68 -0.98
N CYS A 154 1.81 -12.59 -1.64
CA CYS A 154 1.55 -11.22 -1.22
C CYS A 154 0.13 -11.05 -0.63
N PRO A 155 -0.04 -10.40 0.55
CA PRO A 155 0.97 -9.63 1.32
C PRO A 155 1.73 -10.45 2.38
N LEU A 156 1.57 -11.78 2.43
CA LEU A 156 2.01 -12.59 3.57
C LEU A 156 3.54 -12.56 3.82
N PRO A 157 4.43 -12.65 2.81
CA PRO A 157 5.87 -12.55 3.06
C PRO A 157 6.29 -11.25 3.76
N VAL A 158 5.65 -10.12 3.42
CA VAL A 158 5.91 -8.81 4.02
C VAL A 158 5.33 -8.72 5.44
N ILE A 159 4.16 -9.32 5.68
CA ILE A 159 3.59 -9.44 7.03
C ILE A 159 4.53 -10.23 7.95
N GLU A 160 5.04 -11.37 7.51
CA GLU A 160 5.96 -12.18 8.31
C GLU A 160 7.31 -11.48 8.53
N LEU A 161 7.83 -10.76 7.53
CA LEU A 161 8.97 -9.86 7.69
C LEU A 161 8.71 -8.81 8.78
N GLY A 162 7.57 -8.13 8.73
CA GLY A 162 7.21 -7.10 9.69
C GLY A 162 7.01 -7.64 11.11
N LYS A 163 6.56 -8.91 11.27
CA LYS A 163 6.53 -9.58 12.57
C LYS A 163 7.93 -9.88 13.08
N ALA A 164 8.80 -10.40 12.21
CA ALA A 164 10.14 -10.84 12.57
C ALA A 164 11.10 -9.67 12.88
N ILE A 165 10.99 -8.54 12.16
CA ILE A 165 11.92 -7.42 12.32
C ILE A 165 11.92 -6.86 13.74
N GLY A 166 10.76 -6.85 14.41
CA GLY A 166 10.65 -6.42 15.80
C GLY A 166 11.42 -7.33 16.78
N GLY A 167 11.54 -8.62 16.45
CA GLY A 167 12.27 -9.61 17.25
C GLY A 167 13.80 -9.53 17.14
N VAL A 168 14.32 -8.76 16.19
CA VAL A 168 15.76 -8.66 15.91
C VAL A 168 16.34 -7.40 16.56
N ARG A 169 17.55 -7.44 17.13
CA ARG A 169 18.22 -6.25 17.67
C ARG A 169 18.54 -5.23 16.57
N VAL A 170 18.65 -3.94 16.90
CA VAL A 170 19.15 -2.94 15.93
C VAL A 170 20.53 -3.36 15.41
N GLY A 171 20.70 -3.30 14.09
CA GLY A 171 21.86 -3.81 13.35
C GLY A 171 21.81 -5.30 13.00
N GLY A 172 20.89 -6.07 13.59
CA GLY A 172 20.65 -7.46 13.24
C GLY A 172 19.86 -7.62 11.93
N THR A 173 19.73 -8.85 11.45
CA THR A 173 19.13 -9.12 10.12
C THR A 173 17.96 -10.10 10.15
N VAL A 174 16.96 -9.85 9.32
CA VAL A 174 15.93 -10.84 8.94
C VAL A 174 16.22 -11.32 7.52
N THR A 175 16.24 -12.64 7.31
CA THR A 175 16.23 -13.24 5.97
C THR A 175 14.84 -13.80 5.67
N VAL A 176 14.21 -13.36 4.59
CA VAL A 176 12.90 -13.87 4.14
C VAL A 176 13.14 -14.80 2.97
N LEU A 177 12.75 -16.07 3.11
CA LEU A 177 12.71 -17.03 2.00
C LEU A 177 11.34 -16.94 1.32
N ALA A 178 11.27 -16.55 0.06
CA ALA A 178 10.01 -16.46 -0.67
C ALA A 178 10.17 -16.90 -2.14
N ASP A 179 9.15 -17.56 -2.67
CA ASP A 179 9.00 -17.92 -4.09
C ASP A 179 7.94 -17.09 -4.81
N ASP A 180 7.39 -16.07 -4.13
CA ASP A 180 6.51 -15.06 -4.69
C ASP A 180 7.30 -14.00 -5.47
N GLU A 181 6.97 -13.79 -6.73
CA GLU A 181 7.61 -12.78 -7.60
C GLU A 181 7.35 -11.35 -7.10
N VAL A 182 6.27 -11.12 -6.35
CA VAL A 182 5.94 -9.81 -5.79
C VAL A 182 6.91 -9.42 -4.67
N ALA A 183 7.48 -10.40 -3.95
CA ALA A 183 8.42 -10.15 -2.87
C ALA A 183 9.67 -9.35 -3.32
N ALA A 184 10.10 -9.54 -4.56
CA ALA A 184 11.23 -8.81 -5.15
C ALA A 184 10.96 -7.30 -5.29
N VAL A 185 9.70 -6.89 -5.32
CA VAL A 185 9.28 -5.47 -5.40
C VAL A 185 8.91 -4.95 -4.02
N ASP A 186 8.10 -5.72 -3.29
CA ASP A 186 7.50 -5.24 -2.06
C ASP A 186 8.49 -5.25 -0.89
N ILE A 187 9.44 -6.20 -0.79
CA ILE A 187 10.41 -6.20 0.32
C ILE A 187 11.32 -4.96 0.29
N PRO A 188 11.95 -4.59 -0.86
CA PRO A 188 12.71 -3.34 -0.93
C PRO A 188 11.87 -2.10 -0.64
N ALA A 189 10.65 -2.02 -1.18
CA ALA A 189 9.75 -0.89 -0.96
C ALA A 189 9.28 -0.79 0.51
N TRP A 190 9.02 -1.94 1.14
CA TRP A 190 8.73 -2.03 2.56
C TRP A 190 9.92 -1.55 3.40
N CYS A 191 11.16 -1.93 3.06
CA CYS A 191 12.36 -1.46 3.76
C CYS A 191 12.46 0.05 3.72
N TRP A 192 12.26 0.66 2.54
CA TRP A 192 12.23 2.11 2.40
C TRP A 192 11.14 2.76 3.27
N THR A 193 9.91 2.22 3.22
CA THR A 193 8.75 2.74 3.95
C THR A 193 8.92 2.64 5.46
N GLN A 194 9.46 1.52 5.95
CA GLN A 194 9.66 1.23 7.37
C GLN A 194 11.03 1.68 7.90
N GLN A 195 11.80 2.41 7.08
CA GLN A 195 13.13 2.92 7.41
C GLN A 195 14.12 1.82 7.84
N GLN A 196 14.06 0.67 7.17
CA GLN A 196 15.00 -0.43 7.31
C GLN A 196 15.95 -0.48 6.11
N GLU A 197 17.05 -1.22 6.23
CA GLU A 197 18.00 -1.39 5.13
C GLU A 197 17.71 -2.68 4.37
N TYR A 198 17.45 -2.56 3.08
CA TYR A 198 17.48 -3.70 2.17
C TYR A 198 18.95 -4.04 1.84
N VAL A 199 19.46 -5.13 2.40
CA VAL A 199 20.87 -5.55 2.22
C VAL A 199 21.08 -6.18 0.85
N GLY A 200 20.06 -6.87 0.34
CA GLY A 200 20.06 -7.50 -0.97
C GLY A 200 19.37 -8.86 -0.97
N GLU A 201 19.49 -9.56 -2.09
CA GLU A 201 18.93 -10.90 -2.31
C GLU A 201 19.98 -11.89 -2.78
N ARG A 202 19.71 -13.18 -2.56
CA ARG A 202 20.51 -14.28 -3.08
C ARG A 202 19.62 -15.47 -3.44
N ALA A 203 20.05 -16.26 -4.41
CA ALA A 203 19.38 -17.52 -4.74
C ALA A 203 19.37 -18.46 -3.51
N ALA A 204 18.25 -19.16 -3.34
CA ALA A 204 18.07 -20.22 -2.36
C ALA A 204 17.72 -21.54 -3.08
N ASP A 205 17.77 -22.67 -2.36
CA ASP A 205 17.41 -23.99 -2.91
C ASP A 205 15.99 -24.00 -3.51
N ARG A 206 15.09 -23.20 -2.91
CA ARG A 206 13.78 -22.90 -3.43
C ARG A 206 13.50 -21.40 -3.22
N GLY A 207 13.12 -20.70 -4.29
CA GLY A 207 12.83 -19.27 -4.26
C GLY A 207 14.07 -18.39 -4.11
N VAL A 208 13.89 -17.24 -3.45
CA VAL A 208 14.89 -16.21 -3.23
C VAL A 208 14.97 -15.89 -1.74
N ALA A 209 16.18 -15.64 -1.24
CA ALA A 209 16.44 -15.19 0.12
C ALA A 209 16.70 -13.67 0.12
N TYR A 210 15.76 -12.90 0.65
CA TYR A 210 15.85 -11.45 0.79
C TYR A 210 16.36 -11.08 2.17
N VAL A 211 17.41 -10.28 2.26
CA VAL A 211 18.06 -9.92 3.52
C VAL A 211 17.77 -8.46 3.87
N VAL A 212 17.23 -8.25 5.07
CA VAL A 212 16.86 -6.95 5.60
C VAL A 212 17.58 -6.71 6.91
N ARG A 213 18.18 -5.53 7.09
CA ARG A 213 18.81 -5.13 8.36
C ARG A 213 17.93 -4.14 9.10
N ARG A 214 17.75 -4.40 10.39
CA ARG A 214 17.00 -3.52 11.27
C ARG A 214 17.82 -2.27 11.60
N LEU A 215 17.25 -1.09 11.38
CA LEU A 215 17.90 0.20 11.70
C LEU A 215 17.25 0.93 12.89
N VAL A 216 15.98 0.64 13.22
CA VAL A 216 15.20 1.32 14.28
C VAL A 216 14.47 0.36 15.20
#